data_AF-A0A855GRD1-F1
#
_entry.id   AF-A0A855GRD1-F1
#
_cell.length_a   1.000
_cell.length_b   1.000
_cell.length_c   1.000
_cell.angle_alpha   90.00
_cell.angle_beta   90.00
_cell.angle_gamma   90.00
#
_symmetry.space_group_name_H-M   'P 1'
#
loop_
_entity.id
_entity.type
_entity.pdbx_description
1 polymer ?
#
loop_
_entity_poly.entity_id
_entity_poly.type
_entity_poly.pdbx_seq_one_letter_code
_entity_poly.pdbx_strand_id
1 'polypeptide(L)'
;MIQAMNSNGEIVQAQFAERNADYYCPVCQQKVVLRRGAMKIPHFSHRSIYDCFSNVYRKESLSHLQGKYMLYGMFGAHHASLEYFISEIEQIPDILLKEGVALELQLSVIPAHIIASRTAGYQSLDMKVCWITDYHSVKLEEDILTLNYFQQSLIYYPSHTLFVLDIAGETFYALKIQQVVGRFKYKVQRFTVQSKEVLFYHMTHSLLQSEHRVMNDRDVEQYVRNCIAKHSVLEPTLSALYQLNIRKDDIPLQYRIILPEQMLLNAHPIYWQLELQRMVSHDAFTLEAFNSVLNIHPAAKCYRHELSLCTHILQEYYRISKKIRAISVEK
;
A
#
# COMPACT_ATOMS: atom_id res chain seq x y z
N MET A 1 -14.33 14.86 13.11
CA MET A 1 -13.37 14.61 14.19
C MET A 1 -14.11 14.16 15.44
N ILE A 2 -13.54 13.22 16.17
CA ILE A 2 -14.13 12.58 17.35
C ILE A 2 -13.41 12.96 18.63
N GLN A 3 -12.33 13.74 18.53
CA GLN A 3 -11.68 14.41 19.64
C GLN A 3 -11.59 15.91 19.39
N ALA A 4 -11.55 16.69 20.46
CA ALA A 4 -11.30 18.12 20.41
C ALA A 4 -10.61 18.56 21.71
N MET A 5 -9.93 19.69 21.67
CA MET A 5 -9.31 20.29 22.83
C MET A 5 -10.36 21.06 23.64
N ASN A 6 -10.47 20.82 24.95
CA ASN A 6 -11.33 21.61 25.83
C ASN A 6 -10.66 22.96 26.17
N SER A 7 -11.35 23.80 26.95
CA SER A 7 -10.85 25.09 27.42
C SER A 7 -9.54 25.01 28.23
N ASN A 8 -9.25 23.85 28.84
CA ASN A 8 -8.05 23.62 29.64
C ASN A 8 -6.85 23.13 28.79
N GLY A 9 -7.01 22.98 27.48
CA GLY A 9 -5.98 22.44 26.59
C GLY A 9 -5.94 20.91 26.55
N GLU A 10 -6.89 20.22 27.17
CA GLU A 10 -6.92 18.76 27.25
C GLU A 10 -7.70 18.17 26.06
N ILE A 11 -7.21 17.07 25.52
CA ILE A 11 -7.91 16.35 24.44
C ILE A 11 -9.06 15.53 25.03
N VAL A 12 -10.29 15.86 24.62
CA VAL A 12 -11.54 15.23 25.07
C VAL A 12 -12.21 14.48 23.92
N GLN A 13 -12.67 13.26 24.17
CA GLN A 13 -13.43 12.48 23.20
C GLN A 13 -14.89 12.93 23.14
N ALA A 14 -15.46 13.02 21.94
CA ALA A 14 -16.83 13.44 21.71
C ALA A 14 -17.87 12.57 22.44
N GLN A 15 -17.55 11.30 22.71
CA GLN A 15 -18.40 10.40 23.48
C GLN A 15 -18.52 10.80 24.96
N PHE A 16 -17.49 11.42 25.51
CA PHE A 16 -17.41 11.89 26.90
C PHE A 16 -17.58 13.41 27.01
N ALA A 17 -17.73 14.10 25.89
CA ALA A 17 -17.84 15.54 25.83
C ALA A 17 -19.20 16.03 26.37
N GLU A 18 -19.15 17.07 27.20
CA GLU A 18 -20.30 17.80 27.72
C GLU A 18 -20.89 18.74 26.66
N ARG A 19 -22.24 18.89 26.62
CA ARG A 19 -22.93 19.69 25.60
C ARG A 19 -22.70 21.20 25.70
N ASN A 20 -22.43 21.71 26.90
CA ASN A 20 -22.35 23.15 27.18
C ASN A 20 -20.90 23.64 27.35
N ALA A 21 -19.92 22.78 27.05
CA ALA A 21 -18.52 23.16 27.08
C ALA A 21 -18.06 23.62 25.70
N ASP A 22 -17.05 24.49 25.71
CA ASP A 22 -16.37 24.93 24.51
C ASP A 22 -15.26 23.96 24.14
N TYR A 23 -15.18 23.68 22.84
CA TYR A 23 -14.18 22.79 22.28
C TYR A 23 -13.53 23.44 21.09
N TYR A 24 -12.26 23.11 20.88
CA TYR A 24 -11.40 23.68 19.86
C TYR A 24 -10.75 22.55 19.06
N CYS A 25 -10.60 22.77 17.76
CA CYS A 25 -9.84 21.87 16.92
C CYS A 25 -8.36 21.90 17.37
N PRO A 26 -7.71 20.76 17.65
CA PRO A 26 -6.30 20.75 18.03
C PRO A 26 -5.36 21.16 16.87
N VAL A 27 -5.88 21.23 15.63
CA VAL A 27 -5.11 21.55 14.43
C VAL A 27 -5.11 23.05 14.15
N CYS A 28 -6.30 23.63 13.91
CA CYS A 28 -6.41 25.06 13.60
C CYS A 28 -6.77 25.93 14.80
N GLN A 29 -7.00 25.32 15.97
CA GLN A 29 -7.40 25.99 17.21
C GLN A 29 -8.75 26.74 17.11
N GLN A 30 -9.50 26.55 16.02
CA GLN A 30 -10.84 27.13 15.86
C GLN A 30 -11.88 26.38 16.68
N LYS A 31 -12.91 27.09 17.12
CA LYS A 31 -14.01 26.53 17.91
C LYS A 31 -14.82 25.52 17.10
N VAL A 32 -15.04 24.34 17.67
CA VAL A 32 -15.82 23.24 17.09
C VAL A 32 -17.08 22.97 17.91
N VAL A 33 -18.08 22.37 17.28
CA VAL A 33 -19.40 22.10 17.88
C VAL A 33 -19.58 20.60 18.10
N LEU A 34 -19.92 20.21 19.31
CA LEU A 34 -20.31 18.83 19.62
C LEU A 34 -21.65 18.47 18.97
N ARG A 35 -21.65 17.43 18.13
CA ARG A 35 -22.83 16.84 17.48
C ARG A 35 -23.07 15.45 18.08
N ARG A 36 -24.16 15.30 18.85
CA ARG A 36 -24.55 14.04 19.48
C ARG A 36 -26.07 13.89 19.46
N GLY A 37 -26.58 12.78 18.91
CA GLY A 37 -28.01 12.49 18.81
C GLY A 37 -28.30 10.99 18.95
N ALA A 38 -29.57 10.60 19.10
CA ALA A 38 -29.97 9.21 19.42
C ALA A 38 -29.50 8.16 18.39
N MET A 39 -29.36 8.54 17.12
CA MET A 39 -28.89 7.66 16.03
C MET A 39 -27.53 8.07 15.42
N LYS A 40 -26.85 9.07 16.00
CA LYS A 40 -25.59 9.61 15.44
C LYS A 40 -24.46 9.47 16.44
N ILE A 41 -23.38 8.84 15.99
CA ILE A 41 -22.13 8.75 16.72
C ILE A 41 -21.67 10.16 17.14
N PRO A 42 -21.36 10.39 18.42
CA PRO A 42 -20.87 11.69 18.90
C PRO A 42 -19.60 12.11 18.15
N HIS A 43 -19.58 13.32 17.61
CA HIS A 43 -18.41 13.90 16.93
C HIS A 43 -18.40 15.43 17.05
N PHE A 44 -17.25 16.05 16.85
CA PHE A 44 -17.11 17.50 16.71
C PHE A 44 -17.10 17.92 15.24
N SER A 45 -17.68 19.09 14.95
CA SER A 45 -17.75 19.69 13.62
C SER A 45 -17.40 21.17 13.64
N HIS A 46 -16.62 21.65 12.68
CA HIS A 46 -16.47 23.09 12.41
C HIS A 46 -17.81 23.71 11.97
N ARG A 47 -18.01 25.01 12.23
CA ARG A 47 -19.23 25.74 11.83
C ARG A 47 -19.24 26.07 10.34
N SER A 48 -18.10 26.46 9.79
CA SER A 48 -17.87 26.61 8.35
C SER A 48 -16.82 25.59 7.92
N ILE A 49 -17.06 25.02 6.73
CA ILE A 49 -16.12 24.11 6.08
C ILE A 49 -14.80 24.87 5.89
N TYR A 50 -14.83 26.13 5.44
CA TYR A 50 -13.65 26.90 5.04
C TYR A 50 -12.63 27.29 6.12
N ASP A 51 -12.90 27.06 7.42
CA ASP A 51 -12.13 27.68 8.52
C ASP A 51 -10.91 26.86 9.00
N CYS A 52 -10.64 25.70 8.40
CA CYS A 52 -9.50 24.87 8.76
C CYS A 52 -8.73 24.40 7.52
N PHE A 53 -7.40 24.43 7.58
CA PHE A 53 -6.53 23.71 6.64
C PHE A 53 -6.88 22.21 6.54
N SER A 54 -7.54 21.65 7.58
CA SER A 54 -8.09 20.29 7.62
C SER A 54 -9.34 20.06 6.74
N ASN A 55 -9.69 20.98 5.85
CA ASN A 55 -10.78 20.78 4.86
C ASN A 55 -10.60 19.58 3.92
N VAL A 56 -9.41 19.00 3.93
CA VAL A 56 -9.08 17.76 3.22
C VAL A 56 -9.78 16.54 3.84
N TYR A 57 -10.14 16.60 5.13
CA TYR A 57 -11.01 15.61 5.77
C TYR A 57 -12.47 15.89 5.39
N ARG A 58 -12.82 15.56 4.14
CA ARG A 58 -14.22 15.36 3.71
C ARG A 58 -14.97 14.61 4.80
N LYS A 59 -16.23 14.99 5.05
CA LYS A 59 -17.18 14.25 5.92
C LYS A 59 -16.88 12.74 5.86
N GLU A 60 -16.26 12.22 6.90
CA GLU A 60 -15.92 10.80 6.95
C GLU A 60 -17.21 10.00 6.80
N SER A 61 -17.15 8.94 6.00
CA SER A 61 -18.31 8.07 5.84
C SER A 61 -18.64 7.41 7.16
N LEU A 62 -19.91 7.00 7.34
CA LEU A 62 -20.30 6.20 8.49
C LEU A 62 -19.46 4.91 8.59
N SER A 63 -19.10 4.32 7.46
CA SER A 63 -18.21 3.14 7.42
C SER A 63 -16.80 3.45 7.94
N HIS A 64 -16.21 4.60 7.58
CA HIS A 64 -14.90 4.99 8.09
C HIS A 64 -14.94 5.22 9.60
N LEU A 65 -15.96 5.94 10.10
CA LEU A 65 -16.17 6.11 11.53
C LEU A 65 -16.32 4.77 12.25
N GLN A 66 -17.20 3.88 11.76
CA GLN A 66 -17.42 2.56 12.34
C GLN A 66 -16.12 1.75 12.40
N GLY A 67 -15.36 1.72 11.31
CA GLY A 67 -14.07 1.02 11.27
C GLY A 67 -13.06 1.58 12.27
N LYS A 68 -12.99 2.91 12.44
CA LYS A 68 -12.14 3.53 13.47
C LYS A 68 -12.55 3.12 14.88
N TYR A 69 -13.84 3.13 15.20
CA TYR A 69 -14.32 2.69 16.52
C TYR A 69 -14.04 1.22 16.78
N MET A 70 -14.19 0.37 15.76
CA MET A 70 -13.84 -1.05 15.86
C MET A 70 -12.37 -1.25 16.17
N LEU A 71 -11.48 -0.61 15.40
CA LEU A 71 -10.03 -0.70 15.62
C LEU A 71 -9.65 -0.15 17.00
N TYR A 72 -10.22 0.98 17.41
CA TYR A 72 -9.95 1.56 18.73
C TYR A 72 -10.43 0.67 19.88
N GLY A 73 -11.63 0.11 19.75
CA GLY A 73 -12.19 -0.84 20.71
C GLY A 73 -11.34 -2.10 20.84
N MET A 74 -10.79 -2.60 19.72
CA MET A 74 -9.93 -3.78 19.68
C MET A 74 -8.62 -3.62 20.47
N PHE A 75 -8.01 -2.44 20.45
CA PHE A 75 -6.72 -2.20 21.14
C PHE A 75 -6.87 -1.57 22.52
N GLY A 76 -8.03 -0.98 22.82
CA GLY A 76 -8.37 -0.42 24.13
C GLY A 76 -7.86 1.01 24.35
N ALA A 77 -8.67 1.80 25.08
CA ALA A 77 -8.43 3.23 25.31
C ALA A 77 -7.12 3.55 26.05
N HIS A 78 -6.58 2.60 26.81
CA HIS A 78 -5.30 2.79 27.51
C HIS A 78 -4.08 2.59 26.62
N HIS A 79 -4.24 2.05 25.40
CA HIS A 79 -3.15 1.77 24.48
C HIS A 79 -3.26 2.50 23.15
N ALA A 80 -4.43 3.07 22.85
CA ALA A 80 -4.72 3.76 21.60
C ALA A 80 -5.20 5.18 21.85
N SER A 81 -4.81 6.11 20.98
CA SER A 81 -5.34 7.47 20.89
C SER A 81 -6.01 7.65 19.53
N LEU A 82 -7.22 8.22 19.49
CA LEU A 82 -7.91 8.49 18.22
C LEU A 82 -7.52 9.88 17.72
N GLU A 83 -7.26 10.04 16.42
CA GLU A 83 -7.06 11.35 15.79
C GLU A 83 -6.05 12.27 16.53
N TYR A 84 -4.96 11.68 17.03
CA TYR A 84 -3.92 12.42 17.73
C TYR A 84 -3.12 13.27 16.74
N PHE A 85 -3.03 14.59 16.96
CA PHE A 85 -2.25 15.47 16.08
C PHE A 85 -0.75 15.36 16.40
N ILE A 86 0.04 14.92 15.43
CA ILE A 86 1.50 14.84 15.51
C ILE A 86 2.07 16.06 14.81
N SER A 87 2.45 17.06 15.61
CA SER A 87 2.84 18.39 15.14
C SER A 87 4.07 18.39 14.23
N GLU A 88 5.05 17.53 14.52
CA GLU A 88 6.36 17.48 13.87
C GLU A 88 6.28 17.10 12.39
N ILE A 89 5.22 16.38 12.03
CA ILE A 89 4.95 15.92 10.66
C ILE A 89 3.61 16.41 10.15
N GLU A 90 2.91 17.25 10.92
CA GLU A 90 1.58 17.78 10.63
C GLU A 90 0.56 16.70 10.20
N GLN A 91 0.65 15.51 10.81
CA GLN A 91 -0.20 14.37 10.49
C GLN A 91 -1.14 14.01 11.64
N ILE A 92 -2.29 13.46 11.25
CA ILE A 92 -3.27 12.89 12.17
C ILE A 92 -3.52 11.46 11.68
N PRO A 93 -2.97 10.43 12.35
CA PRO A 93 -3.39 9.06 12.14
C PRO A 93 -4.82 8.87 12.62
N ASP A 94 -5.53 7.92 12.04
CA ASP A 94 -6.86 7.54 12.53
C ASP A 94 -6.77 7.00 13.96
N ILE A 95 -5.77 6.15 14.23
CA ILE A 95 -5.43 5.67 15.58
C ILE A 95 -3.91 5.69 15.77
N LEU A 96 -3.45 6.17 16.91
CA LEU A 96 -2.06 6.08 17.35
C LEU A 96 -1.96 5.11 18.53
N LEU A 97 -1.21 4.02 18.37
CA LEU A 97 -0.85 3.11 19.45
C LEU A 97 0.35 3.66 20.23
N LYS A 98 0.37 3.46 21.55
CA LYS A 98 1.42 3.93 22.46
C LYS A 98 2.82 3.46 22.09
N GLU A 99 2.93 2.31 21.43
CA GLU A 99 4.18 1.70 20.97
C GLU A 99 4.76 2.39 19.71
N GLY A 100 4.22 3.53 19.29
CA GLY A 100 4.69 4.27 18.12
C GLY A 100 4.19 3.69 16.80
N VAL A 101 2.97 3.14 16.80
CA VAL A 101 2.34 2.58 15.59
C VAL A 101 1.10 3.38 15.23
N ALA A 102 1.16 4.08 14.10
CA ALA A 102 0.03 4.74 13.48
C ALA A 102 -0.80 3.73 12.68
N LEU A 103 -2.11 3.71 12.87
CA LEU A 103 -3.06 2.97 12.04
C LEU A 103 -3.81 3.97 11.16
N GLU A 104 -3.88 3.68 9.87
CA GLU A 104 -4.50 4.52 8.84
C GLU A 104 -5.57 3.69 8.11
N LEU A 105 -6.84 3.96 8.38
CA LEU A 105 -7.97 3.34 7.71
C LEU A 105 -8.30 4.11 6.43
N GLN A 106 -7.79 3.63 5.30
CA GLN A 106 -7.95 4.29 4.02
C GLN A 106 -8.98 3.57 3.13
N LEU A 107 -10.24 3.99 3.22
CA LEU A 107 -11.34 3.40 2.43
C LEU A 107 -11.51 4.00 1.03
N SER A 108 -10.97 5.20 0.78
CA SER A 108 -11.07 5.89 -0.50
C SER A 108 -9.74 5.89 -1.24
N VAL A 109 -9.78 5.82 -2.57
CA VAL A 109 -8.57 5.90 -3.40
C VAL A 109 -7.90 7.26 -3.22
N ILE A 110 -6.62 7.25 -2.87
CA ILE A 110 -5.74 8.42 -2.86
C ILE A 110 -4.48 8.15 -3.69
N PRO A 111 -3.80 9.19 -4.19
CA PRO A 111 -2.57 9.01 -4.93
C PRO A 111 -1.48 8.31 -4.09
N ALA A 112 -0.75 7.36 -4.68
CA ALA A 112 0.29 6.61 -3.99
C ALA A 112 1.42 7.50 -3.41
N HIS A 113 1.69 8.67 -4.00
CA HIS A 113 2.66 9.61 -3.45
C HIS A 113 2.22 10.24 -2.12
N ILE A 114 0.90 10.39 -1.89
CA ILE A 114 0.37 10.87 -0.60
C ILE A 114 0.60 9.81 0.47
N ILE A 115 0.38 8.54 0.15
CA ILE A 115 0.64 7.40 1.04
C ILE A 115 2.14 7.32 1.37
N ALA A 116 3.00 7.46 0.35
CA ALA A 116 4.45 7.50 0.54
C ALA A 116 4.89 8.69 1.42
N SER A 117 4.36 9.89 1.17
CA SER A 117 4.64 11.08 1.98
C SER A 117 4.24 10.88 3.44
N ARG A 118 3.02 10.37 3.69
CA ARG A 118 2.55 10.11 5.06
C ARG A 118 3.38 9.04 5.77
N THR A 119 3.73 7.98 5.04
CA THR A 119 4.61 6.91 5.54
C THR A 119 5.99 7.46 5.91
N ALA A 120 6.59 8.28 5.05
CA ALA A 120 7.87 8.92 5.32
C ALA A 120 7.81 9.86 6.55
N GLY A 121 6.70 10.58 6.72
CA GLY A 121 6.46 11.39 7.92
C GLY A 121 6.55 10.54 9.20
N TYR A 122 5.77 9.46 9.29
CA TYR A 122 5.85 8.56 10.47
C TYR A 122 7.25 7.99 10.67
N GLN A 123 7.90 7.52 9.60
CA GLN A 123 9.24 6.95 9.69
C GLN A 123 10.30 7.95 10.17
N SER A 124 10.15 9.25 9.84
CA SER A 124 11.06 10.30 10.31
C SER A 124 11.04 10.50 11.83
N LEU A 125 10.01 9.98 12.51
CA LEU A 125 9.85 9.99 13.97
C LEU A 125 10.07 8.60 14.59
N ASP A 126 10.72 7.68 13.87
CA ASP A 126 10.89 6.27 14.27
C ASP A 126 9.57 5.52 14.52
N MET A 127 8.46 6.01 13.94
CA MET A 127 7.15 5.40 14.04
C MET A 127 6.89 4.44 12.89
N LYS A 128 6.08 3.42 13.14
CA LYS A 128 5.56 2.51 12.11
C LYS A 128 4.17 2.96 11.69
N VAL A 129 3.82 2.75 10.42
CA VAL A 129 2.45 2.96 9.93
C VAL A 129 1.86 1.66 9.40
N CYS A 130 0.64 1.35 9.83
CA CYS A 130 -0.17 0.23 9.37
C CYS A 130 -1.33 0.80 8.55
N TRP A 131 -1.22 0.66 7.23
CA TRP A 131 -2.29 1.02 6.30
C TRP A 131 -3.33 -0.09 6.22
N ILE A 132 -4.61 0.28 6.34
CA ILE A 132 -5.75 -0.64 6.42
C ILE A 132 -6.77 -0.23 5.37
N THR A 133 -7.19 -1.16 4.50
CA THR A 133 -8.29 -0.96 3.55
C THR A 133 -9.49 -1.81 3.89
N ASP A 134 -10.63 -1.56 3.26
CA ASP A 134 -11.82 -2.42 3.39
C ASP A 134 -11.56 -3.81 2.78
N TYR A 135 -11.90 -4.87 3.52
CA TYR A 135 -11.83 -6.25 3.06
C TYR A 135 -12.64 -6.50 1.79
N HIS A 136 -13.81 -5.88 1.65
CA HIS A 136 -14.66 -6.05 0.47
C HIS A 136 -14.18 -5.25 -0.75
N SER A 137 -13.24 -4.32 -0.56
CA SER A 137 -12.65 -3.56 -1.66
C SER A 137 -11.58 -4.36 -2.42
N VAL A 138 -10.96 -5.37 -1.79
CA VAL A 138 -9.92 -6.19 -2.40
C VAL A 138 -10.51 -7.42 -3.08
N LYS A 139 -9.90 -7.83 -4.19
CA LYS A 139 -10.32 -9.05 -4.90
C LYS A 139 -9.53 -10.24 -4.39
N LEU A 140 -10.15 -11.08 -3.56
CA LEU A 140 -9.57 -12.32 -3.06
C LEU A 140 -10.37 -13.52 -3.60
N GLU A 141 -9.75 -14.30 -4.49
CA GLU A 141 -10.30 -15.54 -5.04
C GLU A 141 -9.48 -16.71 -4.48
N GLU A 142 -10.08 -17.53 -3.62
CA GLU A 142 -9.38 -18.57 -2.85
C GLU A 142 -8.20 -17.99 -2.04
N ASP A 143 -6.96 -18.26 -2.45
CA ASP A 143 -5.73 -17.75 -1.86
C ASP A 143 -5.03 -16.68 -2.73
N ILE A 144 -5.64 -16.27 -3.85
CA ILE A 144 -5.08 -15.29 -4.78
C ILE A 144 -5.70 -13.91 -4.54
N LEU A 145 -4.89 -13.01 -4.01
CA LEU A 145 -5.18 -11.60 -3.84
C LEU A 145 -4.79 -10.82 -5.11
N THR A 146 -5.76 -10.16 -5.73
CA THR A 146 -5.53 -9.21 -6.83
C THR A 146 -5.78 -7.78 -6.34
N LEU A 147 -4.78 -6.92 -6.50
CA LEU A 147 -4.83 -5.53 -6.07
C LEU A 147 -4.85 -4.57 -7.26
N ASN A 148 -5.39 -3.38 -7.05
CA ASN A 148 -5.11 -2.25 -7.93
C ASN A 148 -3.87 -1.46 -7.43
N TYR A 149 -3.43 -0.47 -8.21
CA TYR A 149 -2.27 0.37 -7.90
C TYR A 149 -2.36 1.05 -6.52
N PHE A 150 -3.54 1.57 -6.16
CA PHE A 150 -3.75 2.18 -4.85
C PHE A 150 -3.67 1.13 -3.73
N GLN A 151 -4.31 -0.03 -3.86
CA GLN A 151 -4.27 -1.05 -2.81
C GLN A 151 -2.87 -1.64 -2.63
N GLN A 152 -2.08 -1.77 -3.70
CA GLN A 152 -0.67 -2.16 -3.60
C GLN A 152 0.13 -1.17 -2.73
N SER A 153 -0.17 0.12 -2.81
CA SER A 153 0.50 1.15 -2.01
C SER A 153 0.26 1.03 -0.50
N LEU A 154 -0.75 0.27 -0.09
CA LEU A 154 -1.10 0.01 1.32
C LEU A 154 -0.40 -1.23 1.90
N ILE A 155 0.38 -1.97 1.09
CA ILE A 155 1.15 -3.12 1.59
C ILE A 155 2.18 -2.62 2.61
N TYR A 156 2.17 -3.22 3.79
CA TYR A 156 3.24 -3.06 4.77
C TYR A 156 4.43 -3.93 4.36
N TYR A 157 5.38 -3.32 3.64
CA TYR A 157 6.50 -4.02 3.01
C TYR A 157 7.42 -4.79 3.97
N PRO A 158 7.76 -4.32 5.20
CA PRO A 158 8.69 -5.04 6.06
C PRO A 158 8.29 -6.48 6.38
N SER A 159 6.99 -6.76 6.49
CA SER A 159 6.47 -8.12 6.70
C SER A 159 5.75 -8.71 5.49
N HIS A 160 5.62 -7.95 4.40
CA HIS A 160 4.84 -8.30 3.21
C HIS A 160 3.37 -8.62 3.57
N THR A 161 2.73 -7.73 4.33
CA THR A 161 1.36 -7.90 4.82
C THR A 161 0.45 -6.80 4.28
N LEU A 162 -0.71 -7.14 3.74
CA LEU A 162 -1.80 -6.19 3.56
C LEU A 162 -2.78 -6.35 4.72
N PHE A 163 -3.00 -5.28 5.47
CA PHE A 163 -3.99 -5.25 6.55
C PHE A 163 -5.34 -4.79 5.99
N VAL A 164 -6.40 -5.52 6.34
CA VAL A 164 -7.75 -5.25 5.83
C VAL A 164 -8.78 -5.38 6.94
N LEU A 165 -9.75 -4.47 6.96
CA LEU A 165 -10.83 -4.46 7.94
C LEU A 165 -12.14 -4.87 7.26
N ASP A 166 -12.75 -5.93 7.74
CA ASP A 166 -14.14 -6.28 7.42
C ASP A 166 -15.04 -5.59 8.45
N ILE A 167 -15.58 -4.43 8.06
CA ILE A 167 -16.43 -3.61 8.93
C ILE A 167 -17.76 -4.30 9.20
N ALA A 168 -18.30 -5.05 8.23
CA ALA A 168 -19.59 -5.73 8.36
C ALA A 168 -19.48 -7.00 9.22
N GLY A 169 -18.41 -7.77 9.02
CA GLY A 169 -18.08 -8.96 9.80
C GLY A 169 -17.33 -8.67 11.10
N GLU A 170 -17.16 -7.39 11.45
CA GLU A 170 -16.45 -6.93 12.64
C GLU A 170 -15.04 -7.53 12.85
N THR A 171 -14.34 -7.84 11.75
CA THR A 171 -13.10 -8.62 11.81
C THR A 171 -11.94 -7.89 11.17
N PHE A 172 -10.80 -7.83 11.86
CA PHE A 172 -9.55 -7.31 11.32
C PHE A 172 -8.65 -8.45 10.83
N TYR A 173 -8.15 -8.37 9.61
CA TYR A 173 -7.32 -9.41 9.00
C TYR A 173 -5.93 -8.91 8.60
N ALA A 174 -4.95 -9.80 8.73
CA ALA A 174 -3.65 -9.70 8.09
C ALA A 174 -3.60 -10.68 6.90
N LEU A 175 -3.53 -10.15 5.67
CA LEU A 175 -3.30 -10.92 4.46
C LEU A 175 -1.79 -10.99 4.19
N LYS A 176 -1.16 -12.09 4.57
CA LYS A 176 0.28 -12.30 4.48
C LYS A 176 0.65 -12.80 3.09
N ILE A 177 1.44 -12.04 2.35
CA ILE A 177 1.90 -12.43 1.02
C ILE A 177 2.94 -13.54 1.17
N GLN A 178 2.63 -14.71 0.61
CA GLN A 178 3.54 -15.85 0.54
C GLN A 178 4.33 -15.85 -0.75
N GLN A 179 3.72 -15.42 -1.85
CA GLN A 179 4.37 -15.43 -3.16
C GLN A 179 3.81 -14.34 -4.08
N VAL A 180 4.67 -13.74 -4.90
CA VAL A 180 4.25 -12.86 -6.00
C VAL A 180 4.01 -13.70 -7.24
N VAL A 181 2.78 -13.69 -7.76
CA VAL A 181 2.37 -14.50 -8.92
C VAL A 181 2.09 -13.67 -10.16
N GLY A 182 2.15 -12.35 -10.06
CA GLY A 182 2.06 -11.40 -11.17
C GLY A 182 2.22 -9.95 -10.70
N ARG A 183 2.10 -8.97 -11.60
CA ARG A 183 2.33 -7.54 -11.30
C ARG A 183 1.47 -7.00 -10.15
N PHE A 184 0.24 -7.49 -9.99
CA PHE A 184 -0.65 -7.12 -8.89
C PHE A 184 -1.38 -8.32 -8.29
N LYS A 185 -0.80 -9.52 -8.42
CA LYS A 185 -1.40 -10.77 -7.99
C LYS A 185 -0.47 -11.46 -7.00
N TYR A 186 -1.01 -11.85 -5.87
CA TYR A 186 -0.27 -12.40 -4.73
C TYR A 186 -0.96 -13.64 -4.20
N LYS A 187 -0.20 -14.70 -3.94
CA LYS A 187 -0.69 -15.79 -3.10
C LYS A 187 -0.59 -15.37 -1.65
N VAL A 188 -1.68 -15.47 -0.90
CA VAL A 188 -1.77 -14.97 0.48
C VAL A 188 -2.27 -16.02 1.45
N GLN A 189 -1.85 -15.88 2.71
CA GLN A 189 -2.45 -16.57 3.84
C GLN A 189 -3.14 -15.53 4.74
N ARG A 190 -4.40 -15.80 5.09
CA ARG A 190 -5.24 -14.91 5.91
C ARG A 190 -5.14 -15.29 7.38
N PHE A 191 -4.94 -14.28 8.23
CA PHE A 191 -4.96 -14.41 9.69
C PHE A 191 -5.89 -13.36 10.29
N THR A 192 -6.56 -13.70 11.39
CA THR A 192 -7.36 -12.74 12.16
C THR A 192 -6.47 -12.03 13.17
N VAL A 193 -6.62 -10.71 13.26
CA VAL A 193 -5.96 -9.86 14.24
C VAL A 193 -6.97 -9.52 15.34
N GLN A 194 -6.72 -10.03 16.55
CA GLN A 194 -7.64 -9.88 17.68
C GLN A 194 -7.04 -9.03 18.83
N SER A 195 -5.76 -8.73 18.76
CA SER A 195 -5.05 -7.92 19.76
C SER A 195 -3.87 -7.19 19.14
N LYS A 196 -3.27 -6.25 19.89
CA LYS A 196 -2.07 -5.53 19.46
C LYS A 196 -0.85 -6.46 19.32
N GLU A 197 -0.73 -7.48 20.16
CA GLU A 197 0.36 -8.46 20.10
C GLU A 197 0.31 -9.24 18.79
N VAL A 198 -0.90 -9.64 18.36
CA VAL A 198 -1.12 -10.32 17.08
C VAL A 198 -0.84 -9.37 15.91
N LEU A 199 -1.27 -8.10 15.99
CA LEU A 199 -0.93 -7.08 14.99
C LEU A 199 0.60 -6.97 14.84
N PHE A 200 1.32 -6.76 15.94
CA PHE A 200 2.77 -6.59 15.93
C PHE A 200 3.51 -7.83 15.47
N TYR A 201 3.03 -9.03 15.82
CA TYR A 201 3.54 -10.28 15.28
C TYR A 201 3.45 -10.28 13.74
N HIS A 202 2.30 -9.89 13.19
CA HIS A 202 2.09 -9.85 11.75
C HIS A 202 2.78 -8.70 11.02
N MET A 203 3.14 -7.62 11.72
CA MET A 203 4.01 -6.54 11.21
C MET A 203 5.51 -6.89 11.28
N THR A 204 5.90 -7.91 12.03
CA THR A 204 7.33 -8.24 12.24
C THR A 204 7.78 -9.43 11.39
N HIS A 205 6.97 -10.49 11.32
CA HIS A 205 7.37 -11.73 10.66
C HIS A 205 6.97 -11.71 9.20
N SER A 206 7.80 -12.16 8.25
CA SER A 206 7.36 -12.33 6.86
C SER A 206 7.12 -13.79 6.51
N LEU A 207 6.19 -14.05 5.58
CA LEU A 207 5.96 -15.36 4.96
C LEU A 207 6.38 -15.39 3.48
N LEU A 208 6.96 -14.30 2.97
CA LEU A 208 7.33 -14.20 1.56
C LEU A 208 8.43 -15.20 1.23
N GLN A 209 8.16 -16.08 0.27
CA GLN A 209 9.12 -17.01 -0.28
C GLN A 209 10.07 -16.28 -1.24
N SER A 210 11.35 -16.65 -1.22
CA SER A 210 12.38 -16.05 -2.08
C SER A 210 12.44 -16.66 -3.49
N GLU A 211 11.48 -17.52 -3.84
CA GLU A 211 11.45 -18.22 -5.12
C GLU A 211 10.85 -17.37 -6.24
N HIS A 212 11.48 -17.41 -7.40
CA HIS A 212 10.95 -16.81 -8.62
C HIS A 212 9.86 -17.70 -9.23
N ARG A 213 9.02 -17.08 -10.06
CA ARG A 213 8.10 -17.80 -10.95
C ARG A 213 8.42 -17.49 -12.41
N VAL A 214 7.86 -18.29 -13.30
CA VAL A 214 7.82 -18.02 -14.73
C VAL A 214 6.36 -17.95 -15.15
N MET A 215 5.96 -16.90 -15.86
CA MET A 215 4.58 -16.76 -16.35
C MET A 215 4.24 -17.86 -17.36
N ASN A 216 3.05 -18.42 -17.22
CA ASN A 216 2.47 -19.36 -18.19
C ASN A 216 2.01 -18.61 -19.46
N ASP A 217 1.75 -19.35 -20.53
CA ASP A 217 1.34 -18.78 -21.82
C ASP A 217 0.06 -17.95 -21.71
N ARG A 218 -0.94 -18.40 -20.95
CA ARG A 218 -2.22 -17.69 -20.78
C ARG A 218 -2.03 -16.28 -20.20
N ASP A 219 -1.19 -16.13 -19.17
CA ASP A 219 -0.91 -14.84 -18.55
C ASP A 219 -0.11 -13.92 -19.50
N VAL A 220 0.84 -14.49 -20.26
CA VAL A 220 1.59 -13.75 -21.29
C VAL A 220 0.68 -13.26 -22.40
N GLU A 221 -0.16 -14.13 -22.96
CA GLU A 221 -1.13 -13.80 -24.01
C GLU A 221 -2.11 -12.73 -23.55
N GLN A 222 -2.61 -12.82 -22.30
CA GLN A 222 -3.49 -11.80 -21.74
C GLN A 222 -2.78 -10.45 -21.62
N TYR A 223 -1.52 -10.43 -21.18
CA TYR A 223 -0.73 -9.20 -21.12
C TYR A 223 -0.49 -8.59 -22.51
N VAL A 224 -0.06 -9.40 -23.48
CA VAL A 224 0.19 -8.94 -24.86
C VAL A 224 -1.11 -8.42 -25.50
N ARG A 225 -2.25 -9.10 -25.30
CA ARG A 225 -3.56 -8.60 -25.76
C ARG A 225 -3.89 -7.24 -25.15
N ASN A 226 -3.62 -7.05 -23.86
CA ASN A 226 -3.83 -5.76 -23.19
C ASN A 226 -2.91 -4.65 -23.75
N CYS A 227 -1.67 -4.98 -24.14
CA CYS A 227 -0.77 -4.03 -24.81
C CYS A 227 -1.32 -3.64 -26.19
N ILE A 228 -1.75 -4.60 -27.00
CA ILE A 228 -2.32 -4.35 -28.34
C ILE A 228 -3.59 -3.50 -28.25
N ALA A 229 -4.47 -3.79 -27.28
CA ALA A 229 -5.73 -3.08 -27.10
C ALA A 229 -5.58 -1.60 -26.72
N LYS A 230 -4.38 -1.15 -26.33
CA LYS A 230 -4.12 0.29 -26.11
C LYS A 230 -4.06 1.11 -27.40
N HIS A 231 -3.97 0.45 -28.56
CA HIS A 231 -3.91 1.08 -29.88
C HIS A 231 -2.90 2.24 -29.98
N SER A 232 -1.75 2.10 -29.31
CA SER A 232 -0.73 3.13 -29.23
C SER A 232 0.57 2.64 -29.85
N VAL A 233 1.10 3.41 -30.80
CA VAL A 233 2.45 3.20 -31.36
C VAL A 233 3.56 3.39 -30.31
N LEU A 234 3.23 4.00 -29.17
CA LEU A 234 4.13 4.23 -28.04
C LEU A 234 4.01 3.13 -26.98
N GLU A 235 3.33 2.00 -27.25
CA GLU A 235 3.29 0.89 -26.29
C GLU A 235 4.69 0.25 -26.19
N PRO A 236 5.38 0.39 -25.05
CA PRO A 236 6.81 0.16 -25.03
C PRO A 236 7.18 -1.32 -25.02
N THR A 237 6.27 -2.21 -24.60
CA THR A 237 6.49 -3.66 -24.68
C THR A 237 6.53 -4.13 -26.15
N LEU A 238 5.56 -3.72 -26.96
CA LEU A 238 5.46 -4.07 -28.38
C LEU A 238 6.64 -3.48 -29.16
N SER A 239 7.06 -2.25 -28.85
CA SER A 239 8.28 -1.65 -29.41
C SER A 239 9.53 -2.45 -29.06
N ALA A 240 9.69 -2.87 -27.80
CA ALA A 240 10.84 -3.68 -27.37
C ALA A 240 10.85 -5.06 -28.04
N LEU A 241 9.70 -5.73 -28.15
CA LEU A 241 9.57 -7.00 -28.88
C LEU A 241 10.01 -6.86 -30.35
N TYR A 242 9.56 -5.81 -31.03
CA TYR A 242 9.93 -5.54 -32.42
C TYR A 242 11.45 -5.31 -32.57
N GLN A 243 12.04 -4.43 -31.75
CA GLN A 243 13.48 -4.13 -31.81
C GLN A 243 14.37 -5.34 -31.50
N LEU A 244 13.88 -6.26 -30.65
CA LEU A 244 14.58 -7.49 -30.31
C LEU A 244 14.28 -8.67 -31.26
N ASN A 245 13.46 -8.45 -32.31
CA ASN A 245 12.99 -9.48 -33.23
C ASN A 245 12.30 -10.67 -32.52
N ILE A 246 11.58 -10.41 -31.42
CA ILE A 246 10.84 -11.42 -30.66
C ILE A 246 9.38 -11.41 -31.12
N ARG A 247 8.85 -12.59 -31.46
CA ARG A 247 7.44 -12.74 -31.80
C ARG A 247 6.56 -12.56 -30.56
N LYS A 248 5.53 -11.72 -30.68
CA LYS A 248 4.57 -11.44 -29.60
C LYS A 248 3.82 -12.67 -29.08
N ASP A 249 3.65 -13.68 -29.94
CA ASP A 249 2.96 -14.94 -29.62
C ASP A 249 3.92 -16.01 -29.06
N ASP A 250 5.22 -15.71 -29.00
CA ASP A 250 6.26 -16.65 -28.56
C ASP A 250 7.40 -15.90 -27.84
N ILE A 251 7.05 -15.29 -26.70
CA ILE A 251 8.04 -14.58 -25.87
C ILE A 251 8.90 -15.62 -25.14
N PRO A 252 10.24 -15.61 -25.20
CA PRO A 252 11.04 -16.62 -24.49
C PRO A 252 10.89 -16.63 -22.96
N LEU A 253 11.05 -17.79 -22.32
CA LEU A 253 10.86 -17.98 -20.88
C LEU A 253 11.74 -17.04 -20.03
N GLN A 254 12.93 -16.70 -20.49
CA GLN A 254 13.82 -15.79 -19.77
C GLN A 254 13.31 -14.35 -19.66
N TYR A 255 12.27 -13.96 -20.42
CA TYR A 255 11.61 -12.65 -20.32
C TYR A 255 10.26 -12.75 -19.59
N ARG A 256 9.96 -13.91 -18.99
CA ARG A 256 8.71 -14.19 -18.28
C ARG A 256 8.91 -14.38 -16.78
N ILE A 257 10.07 -14.00 -16.25
CA ILE A 257 10.43 -14.24 -14.85
C ILE A 257 9.63 -13.29 -13.95
N ILE A 258 9.09 -13.78 -12.85
CA ILE A 258 8.52 -12.95 -11.78
C ILE A 258 9.39 -13.14 -10.56
N LEU A 259 10.05 -12.05 -10.14
CA LEU A 259 10.82 -12.01 -8.91
C LEU A 259 9.91 -11.62 -7.73
N PRO A 260 10.23 -11.99 -6.47
CA PRO A 260 9.54 -11.49 -5.30
C PRO A 260 9.52 -9.95 -5.23
N GLU A 261 10.58 -9.28 -5.68
CA GLU A 261 10.70 -7.82 -5.73
C GLU A 261 9.71 -7.17 -6.69
N GLN A 262 9.05 -7.93 -7.57
CA GLN A 262 8.05 -7.41 -8.50
C GLN A 262 6.90 -6.66 -7.79
N MET A 263 6.64 -6.97 -6.51
CA MET A 263 5.68 -6.22 -5.68
C MET A 263 6.08 -4.76 -5.40
N LEU A 264 7.35 -4.42 -5.61
CA LEU A 264 7.92 -3.09 -5.39
C LEU A 264 7.95 -2.26 -6.70
N LEU A 265 7.56 -2.86 -7.83
CA LEU A 265 7.74 -2.30 -9.16
C LEU A 265 6.40 -1.97 -9.81
N ASN A 266 6.37 -0.85 -10.52
CA ASN A 266 5.25 -0.52 -11.38
C ASN A 266 5.42 -1.12 -12.77
N ALA A 267 6.63 -1.42 -13.23
CA ALA A 267 6.84 -2.03 -14.53
C ALA A 267 6.29 -3.46 -14.58
N HIS A 268 5.72 -3.87 -15.70
CA HIS A 268 5.33 -5.27 -15.90
C HIS A 268 6.59 -6.14 -16.04
N PRO A 269 6.62 -7.39 -15.51
CA PRO A 269 7.80 -8.24 -15.57
C PRO A 269 8.39 -8.40 -16.98
N ILE A 270 7.53 -8.70 -17.97
CA ILE A 270 7.95 -8.80 -19.38
C ILE A 270 8.58 -7.50 -19.87
N TYR A 271 7.96 -6.37 -19.57
CA TYR A 271 8.39 -5.09 -20.11
C TYR A 271 9.80 -4.73 -19.64
N TRP A 272 10.07 -4.73 -18.34
CA TRP A 272 11.39 -4.32 -17.85
C TRP A 272 12.49 -5.31 -18.25
N GLN A 273 12.17 -6.60 -18.44
CA GLN A 273 13.14 -7.62 -18.88
C GLN A 273 13.52 -7.45 -20.35
N LEU A 274 12.54 -7.19 -21.21
CA LEU A 274 12.79 -6.86 -22.61
C LEU A 274 13.57 -5.56 -22.74
N GLU A 275 13.19 -4.54 -21.98
CA GLU A 275 13.84 -3.23 -22.03
C GLU A 275 15.29 -3.31 -21.54
N LEU A 276 15.56 -4.09 -20.49
CA LEU A 276 16.93 -4.39 -20.06
C LEU A 276 17.75 -5.04 -21.19
N GLN A 277 17.20 -6.05 -21.87
CA GLN A 277 17.89 -6.69 -22.99
C GLN A 277 18.14 -5.72 -24.14
N ARG A 278 17.17 -4.87 -24.45
CA ARG A 278 17.26 -3.83 -25.49
C ARG A 278 18.34 -2.79 -25.17
N MET A 279 18.42 -2.35 -23.91
CA MET A 279 19.45 -1.43 -23.43
C MET A 279 20.85 -2.04 -23.56
N VAL A 280 21.00 -3.31 -23.18
CA VAL A 280 22.28 -4.04 -23.29
C VAL A 280 22.68 -4.27 -24.75
N SER A 281 21.74 -4.60 -25.64
CA SER A 281 22.06 -4.87 -27.05
C SER A 281 22.44 -3.64 -27.88
N HIS A 282 22.14 -2.44 -27.38
CA HIS A 282 22.41 -1.16 -28.05
C HIS A 282 23.43 -0.30 -27.28
N ASP A 283 24.19 -0.88 -26.35
CA ASP A 283 25.16 -0.18 -25.50
C ASP A 283 24.59 1.07 -24.78
N ALA A 284 23.30 1.02 -24.45
CA ALA A 284 22.54 2.12 -23.84
C ALA A 284 22.25 1.90 -22.34
N PHE A 285 22.81 0.84 -21.75
CA PHE A 285 22.56 0.50 -20.35
C PHE A 285 23.27 1.47 -19.40
N THR A 286 22.50 2.08 -18.52
CA THR A 286 22.98 2.67 -17.26
C THR A 286 22.07 2.22 -16.12
N LEU A 287 22.59 2.26 -14.89
CA LEU A 287 21.80 1.87 -13.72
C LEU A 287 20.62 2.83 -13.51
N GLU A 288 20.81 4.12 -13.80
CA GLU A 288 19.78 5.16 -13.71
C GLU A 288 18.66 4.96 -14.76
N ALA A 289 19.02 4.61 -16.00
CA ALA A 289 18.06 4.31 -17.04
C ALA A 289 17.25 3.06 -16.69
N PHE A 290 17.91 2.02 -16.18
CA PHE A 290 17.24 0.80 -15.75
C PHE A 290 16.33 1.04 -14.54
N ASN A 291 16.75 1.83 -13.56
CA ASN A 291 15.91 2.24 -12.43
C ASN A 291 14.64 2.96 -12.90
N SER A 292 14.76 3.84 -13.90
CA SER A 292 13.62 4.53 -14.52
C SER A 292 12.65 3.56 -15.19
N VAL A 293 13.18 2.50 -15.84
CA VAL A 293 12.37 1.44 -16.46
C VAL A 293 11.61 0.63 -15.42
N LEU A 294 12.28 0.22 -14.33
CA LEU A 294 11.66 -0.54 -13.23
C LEU A 294 10.48 0.23 -12.61
N ASN A 295 10.57 1.56 -12.60
CA ASN A 295 9.56 2.47 -12.08
C ASN A 295 9.13 2.02 -10.67
N ILE A 296 10.06 2.14 -9.72
CA ILE A 296 9.85 1.71 -8.33
C ILE A 296 8.64 2.42 -7.74
N HIS A 297 7.75 1.64 -7.15
CA HIS A 297 6.51 2.12 -6.55
C HIS A 297 6.81 3.16 -5.44
N PRO A 298 6.14 4.33 -5.38
CA PRO A 298 6.47 5.39 -4.42
C PRO A 298 6.53 4.92 -2.96
N ALA A 299 5.57 4.10 -2.53
CA ALA A 299 5.55 3.57 -1.17
C ALA A 299 6.70 2.60 -0.87
N ALA A 300 7.31 1.95 -1.88
CA ALA A 300 8.45 1.07 -1.69
C ALA A 300 9.75 1.84 -1.41
N LYS A 301 9.85 3.09 -1.88
CA LYS A 301 11.01 3.97 -1.66
C LYS A 301 11.23 4.30 -0.18
N CYS A 302 10.18 4.25 0.62
CA CYS A 302 10.21 4.40 2.07
C CYS A 302 10.93 3.24 2.80
N TYR A 303 11.12 2.09 2.14
CA TYR A 303 11.63 0.87 2.79
C TYR A 303 12.91 0.33 2.16
N ARG A 304 13.27 0.75 0.95
CA ARG A 304 14.45 0.27 0.23
C ARG A 304 15.12 1.41 -0.52
N HIS A 305 16.44 1.48 -0.40
CA HIS A 305 17.24 2.38 -1.21
C HIS A 305 17.17 1.94 -2.69
N GLU A 306 16.85 2.87 -3.59
CA GLU A 306 16.52 2.56 -4.99
C GLU A 306 17.65 1.83 -5.71
N LEU A 307 18.89 2.34 -5.62
CA LEU A 307 20.03 1.77 -6.33
C LEU A 307 20.41 0.37 -5.83
N SER A 308 20.22 0.09 -4.53
CA SER A 308 20.52 -1.25 -3.99
C SER A 308 19.46 -2.25 -4.43
N LEU A 309 18.18 -1.84 -4.46
CA LEU A 309 17.11 -2.66 -5.01
C LEU A 309 17.31 -2.95 -6.51
N CYS A 310 17.65 -1.91 -7.29
CA CYS A 310 17.91 -2.04 -8.72
C CYS A 310 19.06 -3.02 -9.01
N THR A 311 20.16 -2.90 -8.27
CA THR A 311 21.32 -3.81 -8.38
C THR A 311 20.95 -5.24 -8.01
N HIS A 312 20.20 -5.43 -6.91
CA HIS A 312 19.72 -6.73 -6.47
C HIS A 312 18.82 -7.41 -7.51
N ILE A 313 17.85 -6.68 -8.07
CA ILE A 313 16.96 -7.18 -9.14
C ILE A 313 17.78 -7.63 -10.35
N LEU A 314 18.77 -6.83 -10.76
CA LEU A 314 19.63 -7.15 -11.90
C LEU A 314 20.41 -8.44 -11.67
N GLN A 315 21.02 -8.60 -10.50
CA GLN A 315 21.79 -9.79 -10.13
C GLN A 315 20.93 -11.06 -10.11
N GLU A 316 19.78 -10.99 -9.43
CA GLU A 316 18.87 -12.13 -9.34
C GLU A 316 18.28 -12.51 -10.70
N TYR A 317 17.83 -11.52 -11.47
CA TYR A 317 17.34 -11.74 -12.83
C TYR A 317 18.41 -12.40 -13.70
N TYR A 318 19.64 -11.88 -13.72
CA TYR A 318 20.72 -12.43 -14.53
C TYR A 318 21.03 -13.89 -14.16
N ARG A 319 21.12 -14.19 -12.86
CA ARG A 319 21.35 -15.53 -12.32
C ARG A 319 20.27 -16.52 -12.79
N ILE A 320 19.01 -16.15 -12.68
CA ILE A 320 17.86 -16.99 -13.05
C ILE A 320 17.75 -17.14 -14.57
N SER A 321 17.84 -16.02 -15.30
CA SER A 321 17.77 -15.96 -16.77
C SER A 321 18.84 -16.83 -17.42
N LYS A 322 20.07 -16.83 -16.89
CA LYS A 322 21.16 -17.72 -17.35
C LYS A 322 20.81 -19.20 -17.17
N LYS A 323 20.22 -19.59 -16.03
CA LYS A 323 19.79 -20.98 -15.79
C LYS A 323 18.68 -21.41 -16.74
N ILE A 324 17.68 -20.56 -16.95
CA ILE A 324 16.57 -20.84 -17.87
C ILE A 324 17.10 -21.05 -19.30
N ARG A 325 17.99 -20.17 -19.79
CA ARG A 325 18.58 -20.31 -21.13
C ARG A 325 19.36 -21.61 -21.30
N ALA A 326 20.13 -22.03 -20.29
CA ALA A 326 20.88 -23.29 -20.36
C ALA A 326 19.95 -24.49 -20.56
N ILE A 327 18.85 -24.54 -19.80
CA ILE A 327 17.84 -25.62 -19.89
C ILE A 327 17.11 -25.60 -21.24
N SER A 328 16.89 -24.43 -21.83
CA SER A 328 16.24 -24.27 -23.14
C SER A 328 17.12 -24.63 -24.33
N VAL A 329 18.44 -24.68 -24.19
CA VAL A 329 19.38 -25.08 -25.26
C VAL A 329 19.58 -26.60 -25.29
N GLU A 330 19.27 -27.30 -24.19
CA GLU A 330 19.35 -28.76 -24.06
C GLU A 330 18.08 -29.50 -24.53
N LYS A 331 17.01 -28.77 -24.89
CA LYS A 331 15.75 -29.30 -25.42
C LYS A 331 15.57 -28.89 -26.87
#